data_AF-A0A820KAV6-F1
#
_entry.id   AF-A0A820KAV6-F1
#
_cell.length_a   1.000
_cell.length_b   1.000
_cell.length_c   1.000
_cell.angle_alpha   90.00
_cell.angle_beta   90.00
_cell.angle_gamma   90.00
#
_symmetry.space_group_name_H-M   'P 1'
#
loop_
_entity.id
_entity.type
_entity.pdbx_description
1 polymer ?
#
loop_
_entity_poly.entity_id
_entity_poly.type
_entity_poly.pdbx_seq_one_letter_code
_entity_poly.pdbx_strand_id
1 'polypeptide(L)'
;MGQQTSNQRHNVPFETRISPSISYGTQVHVYGTATGDQFEVNLANNRGDIVLHVNPRLNDRQLVLNAAPSGNWGSEECKPLNISRGQSFTIIIMVTEQGFKVAINNQHTADFNHRMP
;
A
#
# COMPACT_ATOMS: atom_id res chain seq x y z
N MET A 1 10.04 -7.81 -18.09
CA MET A 1 9.22 -7.05 -17.13
C MET A 1 9.46 -5.57 -17.37
N GLY A 2 8.44 -4.83 -17.78
CA GLY A 2 8.56 -3.37 -17.98
C GLY A 2 8.44 -2.65 -16.63
N GLN A 3 9.25 -1.61 -16.42
CA GLN A 3 9.07 -0.69 -15.31
C GLN A 3 8.14 0.45 -15.78
N GLN A 4 7.01 0.63 -15.11
CA GLN A 4 6.19 1.82 -15.28
C GLN A 4 6.59 2.81 -14.18
N THR A 5 7.41 3.79 -14.51
CA THR A 5 7.82 4.85 -13.58
C THR A 5 7.07 6.13 -13.88
N SER A 6 6.48 6.74 -12.85
CA SER A 6 6.04 8.13 -12.90
C SER A 6 6.96 8.93 -12.01
N ASN A 7 7.85 9.72 -12.63
CA ASN A 7 8.77 10.61 -11.91
C ASN A 7 8.15 11.97 -11.58
N GLN A 8 6.83 12.11 -11.71
CA GLN A 8 6.13 13.36 -11.42
C GLN A 8 5.55 13.34 -10.00
N ARG A 9 5.56 14.51 -9.35
CA ARG A 9 4.79 14.72 -8.12
C ARG A 9 3.31 14.74 -8.48
N HIS A 10 2.53 13.95 -7.76
CA HIS A 10 1.08 13.91 -7.91
C HIS A 10 0.43 14.68 -6.76
N ASN A 11 -0.66 15.39 -7.07
CA ASN A 11 -1.53 15.93 -6.03
C ASN A 11 -2.30 14.78 -5.37
N VAL A 12 -2.54 14.88 -4.06
CA VAL A 12 -3.36 13.90 -3.32
C VAL A 12 -4.79 14.44 -3.15
N PRO A 13 -5.84 13.61 -3.32
CA PRO A 13 -5.81 12.19 -3.67
C PRO A 13 -5.36 11.95 -5.13
N PHE A 14 -4.63 10.85 -5.34
CA PHE A 14 -4.13 10.42 -6.66
C PHE A 14 -4.63 9.02 -6.97
N GLU A 15 -5.11 8.82 -8.21
CA GLU A 15 -5.56 7.53 -8.71
C GLU A 15 -4.97 7.28 -10.10
N THR A 16 -4.51 6.07 -10.36
CA THR A 16 -4.00 5.68 -11.67
C THR A 16 -4.16 4.19 -11.93
N ARG A 17 -4.22 3.84 -13.21
CA ARG A 17 -4.21 2.45 -13.66
C ARG A 17 -2.76 1.96 -13.79
N ILE A 18 -2.47 0.82 -13.17
CA ILE A 18 -1.18 0.13 -13.34
C ILE A 18 -1.28 -0.73 -14.61
N SER A 19 -0.29 -0.62 -15.50
CA SER A 19 -0.25 -1.34 -16.78
C SER A 19 1.20 -1.76 -17.12
N PRO A 20 1.48 -3.07 -17.29
CA PRO A 20 0.54 -4.20 -17.22
C PRO A 20 -0.03 -4.39 -15.80
N SER A 21 -1.15 -5.11 -15.70
CA SER A 21 -1.75 -5.45 -14.41
C SER A 21 -0.72 -6.10 -13.48
N ILE A 22 -0.84 -5.82 -12.18
CA ILE A 22 0.02 -6.43 -11.17
C ILE A 22 -0.13 -7.96 -11.18
N SER A 23 1.00 -8.66 -11.09
CA SER A 23 1.07 -10.12 -11.02
C SER A 23 2.18 -10.56 -10.08
N TYR A 24 2.30 -11.87 -9.82
CA TYR A 24 3.38 -12.45 -9.01
C TYR A 24 4.75 -11.85 -9.36
N GLY A 25 5.48 -11.39 -8.34
CA GLY A 25 6.80 -10.77 -8.48
C GLY A 25 6.77 -9.28 -8.80
N THR A 26 5.60 -8.69 -9.06
CA THR A 26 5.49 -7.24 -9.26
C THR A 26 5.79 -6.49 -7.96
N GLN A 27 6.55 -5.40 -8.07
CA GLN A 27 6.77 -4.45 -6.99
C GLN A 27 6.15 -3.09 -7.33
N VAL A 28 5.39 -2.54 -6.41
CA VAL A 28 4.87 -1.17 -6.47
C VAL A 28 5.62 -0.33 -5.45
N HIS A 29 6.25 0.74 -5.91
CA HIS A 29 7.03 1.65 -5.09
C HIS A 29 6.31 2.98 -4.98
N VAL A 30 6.03 3.40 -3.75
CA VAL A 30 5.41 4.68 -3.45
C VAL A 30 6.39 5.51 -2.63
N TYR A 31 6.67 6.72 -3.10
CA TYR A 31 7.54 7.68 -2.44
C TYR A 31 6.73 8.91 -2.07
N GLY A 32 6.94 9.45 -0.87
CA GLY A 32 6.21 10.63 -0.42
C GLY A 32 6.76 11.23 0.85
N THR A 33 6.07 12.25 1.35
CA THR A 33 6.31 12.86 2.66
C THR A 33 5.01 12.79 3.45
N ALA A 34 5.07 12.25 4.67
CA ALA A 34 3.87 12.06 5.49
C ALA A 34 3.49 13.37 6.18
N THR A 35 2.45 14.06 5.70
CA THR A 35 2.06 15.39 6.21
C THR A 35 0.86 15.35 7.17
N GLY A 36 -0.04 14.38 7.01
CA GLY A 36 -1.22 14.18 7.84
C GLY A 36 -0.99 13.31 9.09
N ASP A 37 -2.05 13.15 9.88
CA ASP A 37 -2.14 12.18 11.00
C ASP A 37 -2.16 10.74 10.50
N GLN A 38 -2.66 10.53 9.28
CA GLN A 38 -2.67 9.27 8.56
C GLN A 38 -2.66 9.54 7.06
N PHE A 39 -2.33 8.50 6.28
CA PHE A 39 -2.56 8.46 4.84
C PHE A 39 -2.85 7.03 4.40
N GLU A 40 -3.24 6.84 3.15
CA GLU A 40 -3.54 5.51 2.62
C GLU A 40 -2.95 5.28 1.22
N VAL A 41 -2.58 4.04 0.96
CA VAL A 41 -2.25 3.51 -0.35
C VAL A 41 -3.13 2.29 -0.59
N ASN A 42 -4.00 2.38 -1.58
CA ASN A 42 -4.93 1.30 -1.93
C ASN A 42 -4.52 0.67 -3.26
N LEU A 43 -4.45 -0.65 -3.29
CA LEU A 43 -4.50 -1.41 -4.53
C LEU A 43 -5.94 -1.88 -4.73
N ALA A 44 -6.51 -1.58 -5.88
CA ALA A 44 -7.86 -1.98 -6.25
C ALA A 44 -7.87 -2.86 -7.50
N ASN A 45 -8.81 -3.80 -7.56
CA ASN A 45 -9.04 -4.59 -8.76
C ASN A 45 -9.89 -3.80 -9.78
N ASN A 46 -10.16 -4.40 -10.95
CA ASN A 46 -10.97 -3.78 -12.00
C ASN A 46 -12.46 -3.59 -11.65
N ARG A 47 -12.92 -4.14 -10.53
CA ARG A 47 -14.29 -3.96 -10.00
C ARG A 47 -14.35 -2.82 -8.97
N GLY A 48 -13.21 -2.25 -8.60
CA GLY A 48 -13.10 -1.25 -7.55
C GLY A 48 -12.98 -1.84 -6.14
N ASP A 49 -12.85 -3.16 -5.98
CA ASP A 49 -12.61 -3.76 -4.67
C ASP A 49 -11.18 -3.47 -4.23
N ILE A 50 -11.00 -3.01 -2.99
CA ILE A 50 -9.68 -2.79 -2.41
C ILE A 50 -9.09 -4.15 -2.00
N VAL A 51 -8.13 -4.64 -2.80
CA VAL A 51 -7.44 -5.92 -2.56
C VAL A 51 -6.40 -5.80 -1.45
N LEU A 52 -5.84 -4.60 -1.28
CA LEU A 52 -4.91 -4.25 -0.22
C LEU A 52 -5.08 -2.77 0.12
N HIS A 53 -5.40 -2.50 1.37
CA HIS A 53 -5.38 -1.18 1.99
C HIS A 53 -4.14 -1.10 2.86
N VAL A 54 -3.29 -0.10 2.63
CA VAL A 54 -2.11 0.20 3.44
C VAL A 54 -2.33 1.56 4.09
N ASN A 55 -2.59 1.59 5.40
CA ASN A 55 -2.93 2.81 6.13
C ASN A 55 -1.97 3.05 7.31
N PRO A 56 -0.87 3.78 7.06
CA PRO A 56 -0.05 4.33 8.13
C PRO A 56 -0.86 5.36 8.95
N ARG A 57 -1.10 5.06 10.22
CA ARG A 57 -1.69 5.94 11.24
C ARG A 57 -0.55 6.46 12.12
N LEU A 58 -0.08 7.68 11.84
CA LEU A 58 1.14 8.24 12.43
C LEU A 58 0.97 8.59 13.91
N ASN A 59 -0.20 9.08 14.31
CA ASN A 59 -0.47 9.40 15.71
C ASN A 59 -0.45 8.15 16.60
N ASP A 60 -1.02 7.05 16.11
CA ASP A 60 -1.09 5.77 16.81
C ASP A 60 0.19 4.95 16.64
N ARG A 61 1.12 5.41 15.79
CA ARG A 61 2.36 4.73 15.40
C ARG A 61 2.08 3.30 14.91
N GLN A 62 1.02 3.16 14.12
CA GLN A 62 0.52 1.88 13.66
C GLN A 62 0.36 1.87 12.13
N LEU A 63 0.77 0.77 11.51
CA LEU A 63 0.41 0.43 10.13
C LEU A 63 -0.81 -0.49 10.20
N VAL A 64 -1.90 -0.07 9.56
CA VAL A 64 -3.09 -0.90 9.41
C VAL A 64 -3.17 -1.44 7.99
N LEU A 65 -3.38 -2.74 7.88
CA LEU A 65 -3.60 -3.45 6.64
C LEU A 65 -5.00 -4.05 6.63
N ASN A 66 -5.69 -3.94 5.50
CA ASN A 66 -7.01 -4.54 5.33
C ASN A 66 -7.33 -4.80 3.85
N ALA A 67 -8.51 -5.34 3.59
CA ALA A 67 -9.12 -5.43 2.27
C ALA A 67 -10.62 -5.12 2.39
N ALA A 68 -11.23 -4.64 1.32
CA ALA A 68 -12.64 -4.27 1.29
C ALA A 68 -13.37 -4.88 0.06
N PRO A 69 -13.56 -6.21 0.01
CA PRO A 69 -14.35 -6.84 -1.05
C PRO A 69 -15.79 -6.30 -1.04
N SER A 70 -16.26 -5.80 -2.18
CA SER A 70 -17.56 -5.16 -2.35
C SER A 70 -17.80 -4.02 -1.36
N GLY A 71 -16.73 -3.30 -0.98
CA GLY A 71 -16.79 -2.17 -0.04
C GLY A 71 -16.90 -2.56 1.44
N ASN A 72 -16.90 -3.85 1.78
CA ASN A 72 -17.00 -4.30 3.17
C ASN A 72 -15.62 -4.56 3.76
N TRP A 73 -15.20 -3.72 4.70
CA TRP A 73 -13.93 -3.90 5.42
C TRP A 73 -13.88 -5.22 6.17
N GLY A 74 -12.79 -5.96 6.00
CA GLY A 74 -12.50 -7.14 6.82
C GLY A 74 -11.87 -6.79 8.17
N SER A 75 -11.31 -7.79 8.85
CA SER A 75 -10.56 -7.58 10.09
C SER A 75 -9.24 -6.84 9.83
N GLU A 76 -8.95 -5.82 10.62
CA GLU A 76 -7.70 -5.07 10.54
C GLU A 76 -6.50 -5.94 10.97
N GLU A 77 -5.39 -5.83 10.24
CA GLU A 77 -4.09 -6.33 10.66
C GLU A 77 -3.18 -5.16 11.02
N CYS A 78 -2.75 -5.11 12.27
CA CYS A 78 -1.98 -3.98 12.79
C CYS A 78 -0.51 -4.34 13.00
N LYS A 79 0.40 -3.46 12.58
CA LYS A 79 1.85 -3.57 12.81
C LYS A 79 2.44 -2.26 13.34
N PRO A 80 3.60 -2.29 14.01
CA PRO A 80 4.30 -1.06 14.39
C PRO A 80 4.71 -0.22 13.16
N LEU A 81 4.63 1.10 13.27
CA LEU A 81 5.03 2.05 12.23
C LEU A 81 6.20 2.93 12.68
N ASN A 82 7.26 2.95 11.86
CA ASN A 82 8.45 3.76 12.09
C ASN A 82 8.54 4.96 11.14
N ILE A 83 7.42 5.64 10.89
CA ILE A 83 7.34 6.91 10.15
C ILE A 83 6.76 7.98 11.09
N SER A 84 7.31 9.19 11.03
CA SER A 84 6.79 10.38 11.74
C SER A 84 6.30 11.44 10.77
N ARG A 85 5.45 12.36 11.26
CA ARG A 85 4.97 13.49 10.45
C ARG A 85 6.14 14.34 9.98
N GLY A 86 6.07 14.81 8.74
CA GLY A 86 7.11 15.57 8.06
C GLY A 86 8.24 14.71 7.49
N GLN A 87 8.29 13.40 7.78
CA GLN A 87 9.33 12.53 7.24
C GLN A 87 8.97 12.02 5.84
N SER A 88 10.00 11.96 4.99
CA SER A 88 9.91 11.22 3.74
C SER A 88 9.83 9.72 4.01
N PHE A 89 9.10 9.00 3.16
CA PHE A 89 8.96 7.56 3.25
C PHE A 89 9.04 6.89 1.89
N THR A 90 9.37 5.60 1.92
CA THR A 90 9.15 4.66 0.82
C THR A 90 8.24 3.54 1.31
N ILE A 91 7.19 3.23 0.56
CA ILE A 91 6.41 1.99 0.72
C ILE A 91 6.68 1.12 -0.50
N ILE A 92 7.10 -0.12 -0.27
CA ILE A 92 7.27 -1.13 -1.30
C ILE A 92 6.25 -2.24 -1.04
N ILE A 93 5.41 -2.50 -2.04
CA ILE A 93 4.43 -3.58 -2.03
C ILE A 93 4.86 -4.61 -3.05
N MET A 94 5.22 -5.82 -2.61
CA MET A 94 5.56 -6.95 -3.48
C MET A 94 4.41 -7.94 -3.52
N VAL A 95 3.98 -8.33 -4.72
CA VAL A 95 2.99 -9.39 -4.90
C VAL A 95 3.67 -10.75 -4.81
N THR A 96 3.21 -11.61 -3.91
CA THR A 96 3.63 -13.00 -3.79
C THR A 96 2.47 -13.95 -4.11
N GLU A 97 2.74 -15.24 -4.10
CA GLU A 97 1.73 -16.28 -4.31
C GLU A 97 0.70 -16.29 -3.16
N GLN A 98 1.15 -16.05 -1.93
CA GLN A 98 0.29 -16.10 -0.74
C GLN A 98 -0.43 -14.77 -0.47
N GLY A 99 0.11 -13.65 -0.95
CA GLY A 99 -0.37 -12.33 -0.56
C GLY A 99 0.49 -11.17 -1.06
N PHE A 100 0.71 -10.23 -0.15
CA PHE A 100 1.55 -9.07 -0.34
C PHE A 100 2.60 -9.00 0.76
N LYS A 101 3.81 -8.59 0.39
CA LYS A 101 4.83 -8.16 1.35
C LYS A 101 4.93 -6.64 1.32
N VAL A 102 4.84 -6.02 2.48
CA VAL A 102 4.96 -4.56 2.64
C VAL A 102 6.27 -4.26 3.36
N ALA A 103 7.07 -3.40 2.74
CA ALA A 103 8.27 -2.84 3.34
C ALA A 103 8.15 -1.31 3.42
N ILE A 104 8.55 -0.75 4.55
CA ILE A 104 8.59 0.69 4.79
C ILE A 104 10.06 1.09 4.98
N ASN A 105 10.51 2.12 4.26
CA ASN A 105 11.89 2.61 4.30
C ASN A 105 12.92 1.47 4.09
N ASN A 106 12.64 0.61 3.12
CA ASN A 106 13.43 -0.59 2.77
C ASN A 106 13.53 -1.66 3.87
N GLN A 107 12.74 -1.55 4.93
CA GLN A 107 12.64 -2.57 5.98
C GLN A 107 11.32 -3.31 5.86
N HIS A 108 11.38 -4.64 5.81
CA HIS A 108 10.18 -5.47 5.82
C HIS A 108 9.34 -5.18 7.08
N THR A 109 8.05 -4.91 6.90
CA THR A 109 7.14 -4.48 7.97
C THR A 109 5.98 -5.46 8.16
N ALA A 110 5.46 -6.04 7.08
CA ALA A 110 4.32 -6.94 7.15
C ALA A 110 4.23 -7.89 5.95
N ASP A 111 3.68 -9.08 6.21
CA ASP A 111 3.04 -9.94 5.21
C ASP A 111 1.52 -9.80 5.37
N PHE A 112 0.77 -9.76 4.28
CA PHE A 112 -0.70 -9.71 4.26
C PHE A 112 -1.23 -10.73 3.25
N ASN A 113 -1.97 -11.73 3.71
CA ASN A 113 -2.47 -12.80 2.84
C ASN A 113 -3.55 -12.30 1.89
N HIS A 114 -3.61 -12.85 0.67
CA HIS A 114 -4.70 -12.58 -0.26
C HIS A 114 -6.04 -12.96 0.38
N ARG A 115 -6.94 -11.98 0.47
CA ARG A 115 -8.33 -12.20 0.95
C ARG A 115 -9.33 -12.37 -0.18
N MET A 116 -8.89 -12.15 -1.42
CA MET A 116 -9.66 -12.35 -2.62
C MET A 116 -8.72 -12.77 -3.77
N PRO A 117 -9.25 -13.44 -4.82
CA PRO A 117 -8.48 -13.83 -5.99
C PRO A 117 -7.92 -12.64 -6.78
#